data_AF-A0A954TW72-F1
#
_entry.id   AF-A0A954TW72-F1
#
_cell.length_a   1.000
_cell.length_b   1.000
_cell.length_c   1.000
_cell.angle_alpha   90.00
_cell.angle_beta   90.00
_cell.angle_gamma   90.00
#
_symmetry.space_group_name_H-M   'P 1'
#
loop_
_entity.id
_entity.type
_entity.pdbx_description
1 polymer ?
#
loop_
_entity_poly.entity_id
_entity_poly.type
_entity_poly.pdbx_seq_one_letter_code
_entity_poly.pdbx_strand_id
1 'polypeptide(L)' 'MVVMRVRDRESIQEAVRRFRKLVERSGLKREMRSRQFYEKPSDIKRRARLRAVRRNLAAKRAIKSR' A
#
# COMPACT_ATOMS: atom_id res chain seq x y z
N MET A 1 3.11 3.82 -11.52
CA MET A 1 2.48 3.41 -12.79
C MET A 1 2.40 1.89 -12.82
N VAL A 2 1.23 1.31 -13.06
CA VAL A 2 1.04 -0.16 -13.06
C VAL A 2 0.89 -0.63 -14.49
N VAL A 3 1.76 -1.54 -14.92
CA VAL A 3 1.70 -2.15 -16.26
C VAL A 3 1.52 -3.65 -16.08
N MET A 4 0.54 -4.23 -16.75
CA MET A 4 0.29 -5.68 -16.76
C MET A 4 0.18 -6.16 -18.20
N ARG A 5 0.93 -7.20 -18.54
CA ARG A 5 0.77 -7.91 -19.81
C ARG A 5 -0.23 -9.05 -19.61
N VAL A 6 -1.22 -9.13 -20.48
CA VAL A 6 -2.19 -10.24 -20.52
C VAL A 6 -1.52 -11.45 -21.16
N ARG A 7 -1.75 -12.66 -20.61
CA ARG A 7 -1.23 -13.90 -21.22
C ARG A 7 -2.31 -14.54 -22.10
N ASP A 8 -1.90 -15.24 -23.15
CA ASP A 8 -2.79 -15.74 -24.21
C ASP A 8 -3.83 -16.80 -23.77
N ARG A 9 -3.70 -17.38 -22.56
CA ARG A 9 -4.62 -18.39 -22.01
C ARG A 9 -5.46 -17.90 -20.82
N GLU A 10 -5.57 -16.59 -20.61
CA GLU A 10 -6.27 -16.03 -19.46
C GLU A 10 -7.69 -15.57 -19.81
N SER A 11 -8.65 -15.89 -18.96
CA SER A 11 -9.98 -15.29 -19.03
C SER A 11 -9.89 -13.80 -18.65
N ILE A 12 -10.67 -12.97 -19.34
CA ILE A 12 -10.74 -11.51 -19.10
C ILE A 12 -10.97 -11.19 -17.61
N GLN A 13 -11.80 -11.99 -16.92
CA GLN A 13 -12.09 -11.78 -15.50
C GLN A 13 -10.86 -12.01 -14.59
N GLU A 14 -9.99 -12.95 -14.94
CA GLU A 14 -8.78 -13.25 -14.15
C GLU A 14 -7.73 -12.15 -14.33
N ALA A 15 -7.60 -11.62 -15.54
CA ALA A 15 -6.77 -10.46 -15.85
C ALA A 15 -7.22 -9.23 -15.02
N VAL A 16 -8.52 -8.97 -14.95
CA VAL A 16 -9.08 -7.86 -14.13
C VAL A 16 -8.79 -8.06 -12.63
N ARG A 17 -8.95 -9.28 -12.11
CA ARG A 17 -8.62 -9.57 -10.70
C ARG A 17 -7.14 -9.33 -10.39
N ARG A 18 -6.25 -9.73 -11.30
CA ARG A 18 -4.81 -9.52 -11.14
C ARG A 18 -4.43 -8.05 -11.22
N PHE A 19 -5.00 -7.32 -12.18
CA PHE A 19 -4.82 -5.88 -12.30
C PHE A 19 -5.28 -5.17 -11.02
N ARG A 20 -6.45 -5.53 -10.48
CA ARG A 20 -6.93 -4.97 -9.21
C ARG A 20 -5.95 -5.21 -8.06
N LYS A 21 -5.44 -6.44 -7.91
CA LYS A 21 -4.41 -6.77 -6.90
C LYS A 21 -3.12 -5.96 -7.11
N LEU A 22 -2.69 -5.77 -8.36
CA LEU A 22 -1.49 -4.98 -8.67
C LEU A 22 -1.69 -3.49 -8.33
N VAL A 23 -2.87 -2.93 -8.64
CA VAL A 23 -3.23 -1.55 -8.27
C VAL A 23 -3.27 -1.38 -6.76
N GLU A 24 -3.88 -2.31 -6.03
CA GLU A 24 -3.92 -2.28 -4.57
C GLU A 24 -2.52 -2.41 -3.96
N ARG A 25 -1.67 -3.29 -4.49
CA ARG A 25 -0.27 -3.47 -4.05
C ARG A 25 0.61 -2.26 -4.36
N SER A 26 0.38 -1.59 -5.50
CA SER A 26 1.13 -0.39 -5.89
C SER A 26 0.94 0.78 -4.93
N GLY A 27 -0.13 0.76 -4.12
CA GLY A 27 -0.40 1.81 -3.15
C GLY A 27 -0.87 3.12 -3.80
N LEU A 28 -1.17 3.15 -5.10
CA LEU A 28 -1.66 4.33 -5.83
C LEU A 28 -2.80 5.05 -5.10
N LYS A 29 -3.78 4.30 -4.58
CA LYS A 29 -4.92 4.88 -3.81
C LYS A 29 -4.47 5.60 -2.53
N ARG A 30 -3.40 5.13 -1.90
CA ARG A 30 -2.84 5.74 -0.68
C ARG A 30 -2.05 7.00 -1.05
N GLU A 31 -1.30 6.93 -2.14
CA GLU A 31 -0.54 8.06 -2.67
C GLU A 31 -1.45 9.21 -3.11
N MET A 32 -2.53 8.90 -3.84
CA MET A 32 -3.55 9.89 -4.21
C MET A 32 -4.09 10.61 -2.97
N ARG A 33 -4.48 9.86 -1.92
CA ARG A 33 -4.97 10.46 -0.67
C ARG A 33 -3.94 11.33 0.03
N SER A 34 -2.66 10.96 0.00
CA SER A 34 -1.61 11.80 0.62
C SER A 34 -1.27 13.05 -0.19
N ARG A 35 -1.54 13.06 -1.50
CA ARG A 35 -1.27 14.19 -2.39
C ARG A 35 -2.45 15.13 -2.57
N GLN A 36 -3.64 14.79 -2.04
CA GLN A 36 -4.85 15.62 -2.14
C GLN A 36 -4.71 16.98 -1.46
N PHE A 37 -3.87 17.09 -0.43
CA PHE A 37 -3.63 18.31 0.31
C PHE A 37 -2.14 18.48 0.55
N TYR A 38 -1.69 19.73 0.61
CA TYR A 38 -0.33 20.04 1.02
C TYR A 38 -0.15 19.65 2.49
N GLU A 39 0.82 18.78 2.76
CA GLU A 39 1.24 18.46 4.11
C GLU A 39 2.64 19.01 4.32
N LYS A 40 2.82 19.80 5.39
CA LYS A 40 4.13 20.37 5.73
C LYS A 40 5.15 19.24 5.91
N PRO A 41 6.40 19.39 5.43
CA PRO A 41 7.41 18.33 5.54
C PRO A 41 7.64 17.80 6.95
N SER A 42 7.47 18.65 7.98
CA SER A 42 7.54 18.26 9.40
C SER A 42 6.44 17.28 9.79
N ASP A 43 5.22 17.49 9.29
CA ASP A 43 4.07 16.64 9.60
C ASP A 43 4.18 15.27 8.91
N ILE A 44 4.69 15.25 7.67
CA ILE A 44 5.00 14.01 6.96
C ILE A 44 5.99 13.17 7.77
N LYS A 45 7.09 13.79 8.23
CA LYS A 45 8.12 13.13 9.06
C LYS A 45 7.55 12.62 10.38
N ARG A 46 6.74 13.43 11.08
CA ARG A 46 6.04 13.04 12.32
C ARG A 46 5.12 11.83 12.10
N ARG A 47 4.31 11.86 11.05
CA ARG A 47 3.38 10.79 10.67
C ARG A 47 4.12 9.50 10.28
N ALA A 48 5.27 9.62 9.61
CA ALA A 48 6.12 8.47 9.28
C ALA A 48 6.68 7.79 10.55
N ARG A 49 7.20 8.59 11.49
CA ARG A 49 7.75 8.09 12.77
C ARG A 49 6.69 7.36 13.59
N LEU A 50 5.51 7.96 13.75
CA LEU A 50 4.38 7.34 14.45
C LEU A 50 3.93 6.02 13.80
N ARG A 51 3.90 5.95 12.46
CA ARG A 51 3.57 4.72 11.72
C ARG A 51 4.63 3.62 11.89
N ALA A 52 5.90 3.97 12.05
CA ALA A 52 6.97 3.01 12.33
C ALA A 52 6.86 2.46 13.75
N VAL A 53 6.66 3.33 14.75
CA VAL A 53 6.47 2.93 16.15
C VAL A 53 5.27 1.98 16.29
N ARG A 54 4.12 2.33 15.70
CA ARG A 54 2.92 1.45 15.73
C ARG A 54 3.18 0.08 15.12
N ARG A 55 3.90 0.00 13.99
CA ARG A 55 4.27 -1.29 13.38
C ARG A 55 5.18 -2.12 14.29
N ASN A 56 6.19 -1.51 14.88
CA ASN A 56 7.11 -2.20 15.78
C ASN A 56 6.40 -2.70 17.04
N LEU A 57 5.48 -1.91 17.61
CA LEU A 57 4.67 -2.32 18.75
C LEU A 57 3.75 -3.49 18.40
N ALA A 58 3.10 -3.45 17.23
CA ALA A 58 2.26 -4.56 16.77
C ALA A 58 3.07 -5.86 16.57
N ALA A 59 4.27 -5.76 15.97
CA ALA A 59 5.16 -6.91 15.80
C ALA A 59 5.63 -7.49 17.15
N LYS A 60 6.02 -6.64 18.10
CA LYS A 60 6.40 -7.07 19.47
C LYS A 60 5.25 -7.77 20.19
N ARG A 61 4.01 -7.30 20.02
CA ARG A 61 2.81 -7.94 20.59
C ARG A 61 2.58 -9.33 19.99
N ALA A 62 2.72 -9.48 18.68
CA ALA A 62 2.56 -10.76 18.00
C ALA A 62 3.63 -11.79 18.40
N ILE A 63 4.85 -11.33 18.71
CA ILE A 63 5.94 -12.19 19.21
C ILE A 63 5.68 -12.60 20.66
N LYS A 64 5.19 -11.69 21.50
CA LYS A 64 4.88 -11.98 22.91
C LYS A 64 3.67 -12.91 23.08
N SER A 65 2.76 -12.95 22.11
CA SER A 65 1.58 -13.82 22.11
C SER A 65 1.82 -15.20 21.49
N ARG A 66 3.06 -15.55 21.19
CA ARG A 66 3.46 -16.81 20.55
C ARG A 66 4.36 -17.59 21.50
#